data_AF-A0A1S2LLU3-F1
#
_entry.id   AF-A0A1S2LLU3-F1
#
_cell.length_a   1.000
_cell.length_b   1.000
_cell.length_c   1.000
_cell.angle_alpha   90.00
_cell.angle_beta   90.00
_cell.angle_gamma   90.00
#
_symmetry.space_group_name_H-M   'P 1'
#
loop_
_entity.id
_entity.type
_entity.pdbx_description
1 polymer ?
#
loop_
_entity_poly.entity_id
_entity_poly.type
_entity_poly.pdbx_seq_one_letter_code
_entity_poly.pdbx_strand_id
1 'polypeptide(L)'
;MMNKLFSGFTNKTAENLLLDAGAFFKNFIVGTDTFESAVTAGKLLGATKGGGQFSAIPEIRNVEVDGVKGKAEGMQMIDSWEVKMSANIIEITKEVLAAAIGASEIDTTTSEDYDIIKGKTEIELSDYIGNITYVGRKSGSSEPIIIQIYNSFNKNGLTLQTQPKNEAVVALEFEGHFKPEELDKVPFEIFYPKAS
;
A
#
# COMPACT_ATOMS: atom_id res chain seq x y z
N MET A 1 -14.09 36.81 -30.11
CA MET A 1 -13.50 35.46 -30.08
C MET A 1 -14.11 34.73 -28.88
N MET A 2 -14.78 33.60 -29.09
CA MET A 2 -15.27 32.77 -27.97
C MET A 2 -14.06 32.29 -27.16
N ASN A 3 -14.10 32.50 -25.83
CA ASN A 3 -13.10 31.95 -24.92
C ASN A 3 -13.08 30.43 -25.09
N LYS A 4 -12.04 29.90 -25.73
CA LYS A 4 -11.89 28.47 -25.94
C LYS A 4 -11.47 27.87 -24.60
N LEU A 5 -12.37 27.10 -23.97
CA LEU A 5 -12.06 26.40 -22.74
C LEU A 5 -11.11 25.25 -23.08
N PHE A 6 -9.85 25.35 -22.65
CA PHE A 6 -8.89 24.25 -22.75
C PHE A 6 -9.00 23.41 -21.49
N SER A 7 -9.59 22.22 -21.60
CA SER A 7 -9.66 21.25 -20.52
C SER A 7 -9.36 19.86 -21.07
N GLY A 8 -8.77 19.00 -20.24
CA GLY A 8 -8.59 17.56 -20.55
C GLY A 8 -9.88 16.74 -20.37
N PHE A 9 -11.03 17.39 -20.17
CA PHE A 9 -12.31 16.72 -20.00
C PHE A 9 -12.76 16.14 -21.33
N THR A 10 -12.92 14.82 -21.39
CA THR A 10 -13.37 14.06 -22.56
C THR A 10 -14.68 13.33 -22.24
N ASN A 11 -15.37 12.84 -23.26
CA ASN A 11 -16.54 11.98 -23.08
C ASN A 11 -16.22 10.69 -22.29
N LYS A 12 -14.97 10.23 -22.30
CA LYS A 12 -14.51 9.05 -21.54
C LYS A 12 -14.07 9.38 -20.12
N THR A 13 -14.04 10.65 -19.71
CA THR A 13 -13.55 11.02 -18.37
C THR A 13 -14.38 10.35 -17.27
N ALA A 14 -15.70 10.29 -17.41
CA ALA A 14 -16.58 9.64 -16.44
C ALA A 14 -16.32 8.15 -16.27
N GLU A 15 -15.85 7.46 -17.32
CA GLU A 15 -15.56 6.02 -17.34
C GLU A 15 -14.15 5.70 -16.86
N ASN A 16 -13.31 6.68 -16.51
CA ASN A 16 -11.92 6.45 -16.13
C ASN A 16 -11.59 7.01 -14.74
N LEU A 17 -12.60 7.33 -13.95
CA LEU A 17 -12.44 7.77 -12.57
C LEU A 17 -12.18 6.57 -11.67
N LEU A 18 -11.14 6.65 -10.83
CA LEU A 18 -11.03 5.81 -9.64
C LEU A 18 -11.96 6.41 -8.59
N LEU A 19 -12.92 5.61 -8.13
CA LEU A 19 -13.97 6.02 -7.21
C LEU A 19 -13.71 5.44 -5.83
N ASP A 20 -14.17 6.17 -4.82
CA ASP A 20 -14.14 5.81 -3.41
C ASP A 20 -12.72 5.66 -2.81
N ALA A 21 -12.65 5.44 -1.50
CA ALA A 21 -11.38 5.28 -0.78
C ALA A 21 -10.72 3.90 -1.02
N GLY A 22 -11.44 2.96 -1.63
CA GLY A 22 -11.04 1.55 -1.79
C GLY A 22 -10.94 0.80 -0.45
N ALA A 23 -10.38 -0.41 -0.50
CA ALA A 23 -10.14 -1.26 0.66
C ALA A 23 -8.71 -1.81 0.65
N PHE A 24 -8.12 -1.96 1.83
CA PHE A 24 -6.75 -2.44 2.01
C PHE A 24 -6.75 -3.82 2.67
N PHE A 25 -5.95 -4.73 2.12
CA PHE A 25 -5.87 -6.13 2.55
C PHE A 25 -4.43 -6.56 2.77
N LYS A 26 -4.22 -7.47 3.72
CA LYS A 26 -2.99 -8.25 3.86
C LYS A 26 -3.12 -9.61 3.18
N ASN A 27 -2.06 -10.07 2.53
CA ASN A 27 -1.98 -11.41 1.92
C ASN A 27 -3.14 -11.73 0.95
N PHE A 28 -3.54 -10.74 0.15
CA PHE A 28 -4.57 -10.91 -0.87
C PHE A 28 -4.01 -11.63 -2.10
N ILE A 29 -4.80 -12.53 -2.67
CA ILE A 29 -4.43 -13.36 -3.82
C ILE A 29 -5.30 -12.97 -5.01
N VAL A 30 -4.73 -12.22 -5.95
CA VAL A 30 -5.43 -11.75 -7.15
C VAL A 30 -5.90 -12.94 -7.99
N GLY A 31 -7.14 -12.86 -8.47
CA GLY A 31 -7.78 -13.91 -9.27
C GLY A 31 -8.35 -15.09 -8.46
N THR A 32 -8.10 -15.13 -7.15
CA THR A 32 -8.69 -16.14 -6.24
C THR A 32 -9.58 -15.50 -5.19
N ASP A 33 -9.09 -14.46 -4.52
CA ASP A 33 -9.85 -13.75 -3.49
C ASP A 33 -10.86 -12.79 -4.14
N THR A 34 -12.10 -12.79 -3.63
CA THR A 34 -13.06 -11.70 -3.81
C THR A 34 -13.01 -10.78 -2.58
N PHE A 35 -13.71 -9.65 -2.64
CA PHE A 35 -13.88 -8.80 -1.47
C PHE A 35 -14.48 -9.60 -0.30
N GLU A 36 -15.58 -10.33 -0.51
CA GLU A 36 -16.24 -11.06 0.58
C GLU A 36 -15.39 -12.21 1.13
N SER A 37 -14.68 -12.93 0.26
CA SER A 37 -13.82 -14.04 0.72
C SER A 37 -12.64 -13.51 1.52
N ALA A 38 -12.03 -12.39 1.10
CA ALA A 38 -10.91 -11.78 1.81
C ALA A 38 -11.34 -11.21 3.18
N VAL A 39 -12.52 -10.59 3.26
CA VAL A 39 -13.09 -10.12 4.54
C VAL A 39 -13.34 -11.29 5.48
N THR A 40 -13.97 -12.36 4.98
CA THR A 40 -14.26 -13.56 5.79
C THR A 40 -12.99 -14.25 6.27
N ALA A 41 -11.92 -14.22 5.47
CA ALA A 41 -10.60 -14.74 5.81
C ALA A 41 -9.77 -13.84 6.74
N GLY A 42 -10.33 -12.70 7.21
CA GLY A 42 -9.62 -11.77 8.10
C GLY A 42 -8.44 -11.04 7.45
N LYS A 43 -8.46 -10.91 6.12
CA LYS A 43 -7.41 -10.23 5.35
C LYS A 43 -7.60 -8.72 5.30
N LEU A 44 -8.81 -8.20 5.55
CA LEU A 44 -9.09 -6.77 5.55
C LEU A 44 -8.32 -6.08 6.70
N LEU A 45 -7.63 -4.97 6.41
CA LEU A 45 -6.92 -4.19 7.42
C LEU A 45 -7.88 -3.34 8.28
N GLY A 46 -9.01 -2.92 7.72
CA GLY A 46 -10.07 -2.18 8.40
C GLY A 46 -10.58 -1.00 7.59
N ALA A 47 -11.61 -0.32 8.11
CA ALA A 47 -12.18 0.88 7.52
C ALA A 47 -11.18 2.04 7.56
N THR A 48 -11.08 2.76 6.44
CA THR A 48 -10.14 3.88 6.32
C THR A 48 -10.82 5.23 6.58
N LYS A 49 -10.11 6.17 7.22
CA LYS A 49 -10.51 7.58 7.32
C LYS A 49 -9.47 8.45 6.61
N GLY A 50 -9.85 9.09 5.51
CA GLY A 50 -8.94 9.89 4.67
C GLY A 50 -8.18 9.07 3.61
N GLY A 51 -8.54 7.80 3.42
CA GLY A 51 -7.97 6.91 2.40
C GLY A 51 -6.54 6.49 2.70
N GLY A 52 -5.80 6.16 1.64
CA GLY A 52 -4.40 5.77 1.69
C GLY A 52 -3.66 6.21 0.43
N GLN A 53 -2.36 5.93 0.38
CA GLN A 53 -1.49 6.35 -0.71
C GLN A 53 -0.60 5.19 -1.16
N PHE A 54 -0.41 5.06 -2.47
CA PHE A 54 0.62 4.21 -3.06
C PHE A 54 1.70 5.09 -3.69
N SER A 55 2.97 4.70 -3.52
CA SER A 55 4.13 5.36 -4.11
C SER A 55 5.12 4.31 -4.60
N ALA A 56 5.59 4.45 -5.83
CA ALA A 56 6.69 3.67 -6.39
C ALA A 56 7.63 4.63 -7.14
N ILE A 57 8.81 4.86 -6.59
CA ILE A 57 9.77 5.87 -7.07
C ILE A 57 11.07 5.16 -7.44
N PRO A 58 11.53 5.25 -8.71
CA PRO A 58 12.82 4.71 -9.10
C PRO A 58 13.96 5.61 -8.60
N GLU A 59 15.00 5.00 -8.04
CA GLU A 59 16.28 5.65 -7.80
C GLU A 59 17.12 5.59 -9.07
N ILE A 60 17.40 6.76 -9.66
CA ILE A 60 18.04 6.88 -10.97
C ILE A 60 19.45 7.45 -10.83
N ARG A 61 20.43 6.70 -11.30
CA ARG A 61 21.81 7.16 -11.44
C ARG A 61 22.10 7.59 -12.87
N ASN A 62 22.88 8.66 -12.99
CA ASN A 62 23.33 9.19 -14.28
C ASN A 62 24.78 8.75 -14.51
N VAL A 63 25.08 8.23 -15.70
CA VAL A 63 26.45 7.94 -16.11
C VAL A 63 27.07 9.24 -16.63
N GLU A 64 28.08 9.74 -15.93
CA GLU A 64 28.79 10.97 -16.29
C GLU A 64 29.83 10.67 -17.38
N VAL A 65 29.87 11.52 -18.40
CA VAL A 65 30.82 11.45 -19.52
C VAL A 65 31.49 12.81 -19.65
N ASP A 66 32.82 12.82 -19.68
CA ASP A 66 33.60 14.05 -19.80
C ASP A 66 33.19 14.86 -21.04
N GLY A 67 32.93 16.16 -20.83
CA GLY A 67 32.50 17.09 -21.87
C GLY A 67 30.98 17.18 -22.07
N VAL A 68 30.18 16.29 -21.45
CA VAL A 68 28.72 16.41 -21.44
C VAL A 68 28.29 17.37 -20.32
N LYS A 69 27.52 18.40 -20.69
CA LYS A 69 27.15 19.51 -19.78
C LYS A 69 25.93 19.20 -18.89
N GLY A 70 25.56 17.95 -18.71
CA GLY A 70 24.39 17.56 -17.92
C GLY A 70 23.92 16.13 -18.19
N LYS A 71 22.65 15.86 -17.86
CA LYS A 71 22.02 14.55 -18.08
C LYS A 71 21.84 14.32 -19.58
N ALA A 72 22.59 13.39 -20.13
CA ALA A 72 22.41 12.93 -21.51
C ALA A 72 21.27 11.91 -21.59
N GLU A 73 20.44 12.05 -22.64
CA GLU A 73 19.42 11.06 -22.98
C GLU A 73 20.07 9.68 -23.18
N GLY A 74 19.45 8.63 -22.63
CA GLY A 74 19.96 7.25 -22.69
C GLY A 74 21.09 6.92 -21.71
N MET A 75 21.61 7.88 -20.93
CA MET A 75 22.70 7.67 -19.97
C MET A 75 22.21 7.53 -18.52
N GLN A 76 20.95 7.15 -18.33
CA GLN A 76 20.33 6.98 -17.02
C GLN A 76 20.03 5.50 -16.77
N MET A 77 20.41 5.00 -15.59
CA MET A 77 20.12 3.64 -15.16
C MET A 77 19.35 3.67 -13.84
N ILE A 78 18.39 2.75 -13.69
CA ILE A 78 17.67 2.55 -12.44
C ILE A 78 18.54 1.67 -11.54
N ASP A 79 18.90 2.18 -10.37
CA ASP A 79 19.68 1.43 -9.38
C ASP A 79 18.75 0.69 -8.40
N SER A 80 17.63 1.31 -8.00
CA SER A 80 16.67 0.71 -7.05
C SER A 80 15.25 1.29 -7.22
N TRP A 81 14.29 0.78 -6.44
CA TRP A 81 12.94 1.33 -6.33
C TRP A 81 12.52 1.45 -4.87
N GLU A 82 12.01 2.62 -4.49
CA GLU A 82 11.34 2.84 -3.22
C GLU A 82 9.84 2.64 -3.39
N VAL A 83 9.30 1.60 -2.74
CA VAL A 83 7.90 1.17 -2.90
C VAL A 83 7.20 1.24 -1.55
N LYS A 84 6.12 2.03 -1.48
CA LYS A 84 5.37 2.28 -0.25
C LYS A 84 3.86 2.23 -0.46
N MET A 85 3.15 1.74 0.55
CA MET A 85 1.70 1.81 0.64
C MET A 85 1.28 2.24 2.04
N SER A 86 0.52 3.33 2.15
CA SER A 86 -0.03 3.82 3.40
C SER A 86 -1.54 3.69 3.47
N ALA A 87 -2.05 3.48 4.68
CA ALA A 87 -3.48 3.42 4.96
C ALA A 87 -3.77 3.99 6.35
N ASN A 88 -4.82 4.82 6.44
CA ASN A 88 -5.27 5.41 7.70
C ASN A 88 -6.48 4.64 8.23
N ILE A 89 -6.26 3.74 9.19
CA ILE A 89 -7.29 2.83 9.71
C ILE A 89 -7.97 3.43 10.95
N ILE A 90 -9.31 3.41 10.99
CA ILE A 90 -10.10 3.89 12.14
C ILE A 90 -10.43 2.75 13.12
N GLU A 91 -10.39 1.50 12.65
CA GLU A 91 -10.64 0.31 13.44
C GLU A 91 -9.39 -0.06 14.24
N ILE A 92 -9.50 0.02 15.56
CA ILE A 92 -8.42 -0.36 16.47
C ILE A 92 -8.66 -1.81 16.92
N THR A 93 -8.03 -2.75 16.21
CA THR A 93 -7.98 -4.17 16.59
C THR A 93 -6.57 -4.56 17.01
N LYS A 94 -6.41 -5.70 17.71
CA LYS A 94 -5.10 -6.19 18.13
C LYS A 94 -4.19 -6.47 16.92
N GLU A 95 -4.74 -6.96 15.82
CA GLU A 95 -4.01 -7.24 14.59
C GLU A 95 -3.53 -5.95 13.90
N VAL A 96 -4.35 -4.88 13.91
CA VAL A 96 -3.97 -3.58 13.37
C VAL A 96 -2.88 -2.94 14.22
N LEU A 97 -2.98 -3.04 15.54
CA LEU A 97 -1.95 -2.55 16.46
C LEU A 97 -0.63 -3.31 16.29
N ALA A 98 -0.68 -4.64 16.16
CA ALA A 98 0.48 -5.46 15.88
C ALA A 98 1.11 -5.09 14.51
N ALA A 99 0.31 -4.99 13.46
CA ALA A 99 0.77 -4.57 12.13
C ALA A 99 1.31 -3.13 12.11
N ALA A 100 0.81 -2.25 12.98
CA ALA A 100 1.32 -0.90 13.16
C ALA A 100 2.70 -0.88 13.81
N ILE A 101 2.92 -1.73 14.82
CA ILE A 101 4.23 -1.90 15.47
C ILE A 101 5.25 -2.54 14.51
N GLY A 102 4.79 -3.38 13.58
CA GLY A 102 5.64 -4.08 12.61
C GLY A 102 6.24 -5.34 13.23
N ALA A 103 7.38 -5.20 13.91
CA ALA A 103 8.02 -6.29 14.64
C ALA A 103 7.34 -6.49 16.00
N SER A 104 6.28 -7.29 16.04
CA SER A 104 5.44 -7.46 17.23
C SER A 104 5.05 -8.91 17.49
N GLU A 105 4.68 -9.18 18.74
CA GLU A 105 4.12 -10.44 19.19
C GLU A 105 2.81 -10.18 19.96
N ILE A 106 1.87 -11.12 19.87
CA ILE A 106 0.61 -11.09 20.61
C ILE A 106 0.60 -12.29 21.56
N ASP A 107 0.70 -12.01 22.85
CA ASP A 107 0.58 -13.00 23.91
C ASP A 107 -0.87 -13.07 24.38
N THR A 108 -1.52 -14.20 24.10
CA THR A 108 -2.93 -14.48 24.40
C THR A 108 -3.10 -15.35 25.65
N THR A 109 -2.00 -15.63 26.37
CA THR A 109 -1.95 -16.67 27.40
C THR A 109 -1.67 -16.15 28.80
N THR A 110 -0.94 -15.04 28.91
CA THR A 110 -0.53 -14.49 30.22
C THR A 110 -1.69 -13.90 31.02
N SER A 111 -2.72 -13.38 30.36
CA SER A 111 -3.89 -12.79 31.00
C SER A 111 -5.17 -13.45 30.48
N GLU A 112 -6.11 -13.73 31.38
CA GLU A 112 -7.45 -14.20 31.01
C GLU A 112 -8.30 -13.07 30.40
N ASP A 113 -7.96 -11.81 30.70
CA ASP A 113 -8.73 -10.62 30.30
C ASP A 113 -8.13 -9.89 29.08
N TYR A 114 -6.83 -10.06 28.81
CA TYR A 114 -6.10 -9.25 27.82
C TYR A 114 -5.21 -10.06 26.89
N ASP A 115 -5.29 -9.74 25.60
CA ASP A 115 -4.23 -10.04 24.62
C ASP A 115 -3.14 -8.97 24.72
N ILE A 116 -1.92 -9.37 25.07
CA ILE A 116 -0.81 -8.46 25.31
C ILE A 116 0.03 -8.33 24.04
N ILE A 117 0.03 -7.13 23.46
CA ILE A 117 0.80 -6.81 22.25
C ILE A 117 2.13 -6.19 22.66
N LYS A 118 3.25 -6.77 22.22
CA LYS A 118 4.61 -6.29 22.54
C LYS A 118 5.42 -6.11 21.27
N GLY A 119 6.34 -5.14 21.29
CA GLY A 119 7.37 -5.03 20.27
C GLY A 119 8.49 -6.06 20.49
N LYS A 120 9.05 -6.60 19.41
CA LYS A 120 10.21 -7.49 19.44
C LYS A 120 11.51 -6.67 19.42
N THR A 121 12.60 -7.27 19.90
CA THR A 121 13.94 -6.65 19.83
C THR A 121 14.63 -6.87 18.49
N GLU A 122 14.16 -7.84 17.69
CA GLU A 122 14.71 -8.20 16.39
C GLU A 122 13.58 -8.32 15.37
N ILE A 123 13.88 -8.03 14.10
CA ILE A 123 12.95 -8.23 12.97
C ILE A 123 13.21 -9.63 12.40
N GLU A 124 12.16 -10.44 12.36
CA GLU A 124 12.19 -11.78 11.79
C GLU A 124 11.55 -11.79 10.40
N LEU A 125 11.87 -12.79 9.58
CA LEU A 125 11.24 -12.95 8.27
C LEU A 125 9.71 -13.12 8.36
N SER A 126 9.20 -13.67 9.47
CA SER A 126 7.77 -13.80 9.75
C SER A 126 7.06 -12.48 10.05
N ASP A 127 7.80 -11.41 10.37
CA ASP A 127 7.21 -10.08 10.60
C ASP A 127 6.89 -9.38 9.27
N TYR A 128 7.43 -9.87 8.16
CA TYR A 128 7.08 -9.41 6.82
C TYR A 128 5.72 -9.98 6.40
N ILE A 129 4.85 -9.09 5.92
CA ILE A 129 3.56 -9.46 5.36
C ILE A 129 3.79 -9.78 3.87
N GLY A 130 3.29 -10.93 3.41
CA GLY A 130 3.53 -11.41 2.05
C GLY A 130 3.14 -10.39 0.97
N ASN A 131 2.00 -9.71 1.16
CA ASN A 131 1.65 -8.51 0.40
C ASN A 131 0.68 -7.59 1.16
N ILE A 132 0.71 -6.31 0.80
CA ILE A 132 -0.36 -5.36 1.10
C ILE A 132 -1.01 -4.95 -0.21
N THR A 133 -2.34 -5.00 -0.25
CA THR A 133 -3.12 -4.85 -1.46
C THR A 133 -4.19 -3.78 -1.29
N TYR A 134 -4.22 -2.82 -2.21
CA TYR A 134 -5.32 -1.89 -2.40
C TYR A 134 -6.26 -2.43 -3.48
N VAL A 135 -7.56 -2.42 -3.20
CA VAL A 135 -8.63 -2.74 -4.16
C VAL A 135 -9.54 -1.52 -4.28
N GLY A 136 -9.60 -0.93 -5.48
CA GLY A 136 -10.35 0.28 -5.78
C GLY A 136 -11.36 0.09 -6.90
N ARG A 137 -12.48 0.81 -6.82
CA ARG A 137 -13.52 0.75 -7.85
C ARG A 137 -13.17 1.70 -9.00
N LYS A 138 -13.11 1.18 -10.22
CA LYS A 138 -13.03 2.01 -11.42
C LYS A 138 -14.44 2.27 -11.95
N SER A 139 -14.78 3.54 -12.19
CA SER A 139 -15.99 3.89 -12.91
C SER A 139 -16.01 3.25 -14.30
N GLY A 140 -17.18 2.85 -14.80
CA GLY A 140 -17.29 2.21 -16.12
C GLY A 140 -16.67 0.80 -16.24
N SER A 141 -16.31 0.15 -15.12
CA SER A 141 -15.82 -1.23 -15.09
C SER A 141 -16.49 -2.01 -13.96
N SER A 142 -16.82 -3.29 -14.19
CA SER A 142 -17.18 -4.22 -13.11
C SER A 142 -15.95 -4.76 -12.38
N GLU A 143 -14.80 -4.78 -13.07
CA GLU A 143 -13.53 -5.23 -12.53
C GLU A 143 -12.82 -4.09 -11.79
N PRO A 144 -12.26 -4.35 -10.58
CA PRO A 144 -11.56 -3.35 -9.80
C PRO A 144 -10.16 -3.04 -10.36
N ILE A 145 -9.59 -1.91 -9.92
CA ILE A 145 -8.14 -1.67 -9.99
C ILE A 145 -7.52 -2.22 -8.72
N ILE A 146 -6.46 -3.02 -8.86
CA ILE A 146 -5.76 -3.62 -7.73
C ILE A 146 -4.30 -3.17 -7.77
N ILE A 147 -3.76 -2.75 -6.63
CA ILE A 147 -2.34 -2.43 -6.46
C ILE A 147 -1.80 -3.31 -5.35
N GLN A 148 -0.75 -4.09 -5.63
CA GLN A 148 -0.08 -4.93 -4.62
C GLN A 148 1.34 -4.43 -4.41
N ILE A 149 1.77 -4.37 -3.16
CA ILE A 149 3.19 -4.33 -2.79
C ILE A 149 3.55 -5.64 -2.11
N TYR A 150 4.76 -6.14 -2.34
CA TYR A 150 5.20 -7.45 -1.86
C TYR A 150 6.21 -7.34 -0.73
N ASN A 151 6.27 -8.38 0.09
CA ASN A 151 7.22 -8.50 1.21
C ASN A 151 7.23 -7.22 2.06
N SER A 152 6.07 -6.88 2.56
CA SER A 152 5.76 -5.59 3.14
C SER A 152 6.05 -5.56 4.63
N PHE A 153 6.74 -4.52 5.08
CA PHE A 153 7.00 -4.30 6.50
C PHE A 153 6.61 -2.87 6.90
N ASN A 154 5.98 -2.70 8.07
CA ASN A 154 5.63 -1.38 8.55
C ASN A 154 6.80 -0.76 9.32
N LYS A 155 7.29 0.37 8.81
CA LYS A 155 8.47 1.05 9.36
C LYS A 155 8.15 2.26 10.23
N ASN A 156 6.94 2.82 10.10
CA ASN A 156 6.56 4.03 10.85
C ASN A 156 6.31 3.75 12.34
N GLY A 157 6.08 2.49 12.71
CA GLY A 157 5.70 2.12 14.06
C GLY A 157 4.27 2.58 14.42
N LEU A 158 3.85 2.30 15.65
CA LEU A 158 2.53 2.66 16.14
C LEU A 158 2.54 4.05 16.77
N THR A 159 1.79 4.98 16.18
CA THR A 159 1.41 6.24 16.82
C THR A 159 -0.11 6.26 17.03
N LEU A 160 -0.55 6.50 18.26
CA LEU A 160 -1.96 6.65 18.61
C LEU A 160 -2.20 8.02 19.22
N GLN A 161 -3.07 8.81 18.59
CA GLN A 161 -3.52 10.08 19.12
C GLN A 161 -5.03 10.03 19.34
N THR A 162 -5.46 10.23 20.59
CA THR A 162 -6.87 10.31 20.97
C THR A 162 -7.26 11.76 21.24
N GLN A 163 -8.35 12.24 20.66
CA GLN A 163 -8.83 13.62 20.85
C GLN A 163 -10.34 13.64 21.14
N PRO A 164 -10.85 14.56 21.97
CA PRO A 164 -12.28 14.72 22.18
C PRO A 164 -13.01 14.99 20.86
N LYS A 165 -14.13 14.30 20.60
CA LYS A 165 -14.96 14.43 19.38
C LYS A 165 -14.23 14.06 18.07
N ASN A 166 -13.19 13.23 18.14
CA ASN A 166 -12.53 12.66 16.97
C ASN A 166 -12.19 11.20 17.26
N GLU A 167 -12.35 10.33 16.27
CA GLU A 167 -11.90 8.95 16.36
C GLU A 167 -10.39 8.88 16.21
N ALA A 168 -9.74 8.02 17.00
CA ALA A 168 -8.33 7.74 16.84
C ALA A 168 -8.09 7.02 15.50
N VAL A 169 -7.01 7.39 14.83
CA VAL A 169 -6.61 6.83 13.54
C VAL A 169 -5.23 6.21 13.69
N VAL A 170 -5.07 4.98 13.22
CA VAL A 170 -3.78 4.30 13.10
C VAL A 170 -3.27 4.51 11.69
N ALA A 171 -2.18 5.26 11.56
CA ALA A 171 -1.49 5.42 10.29
C ALA A 171 -0.55 4.22 10.09
N LEU A 172 -0.79 3.45 9.02
CA LEU A 172 0.08 2.37 8.59
C LEU A 172 0.88 2.84 7.37
N GLU A 173 2.18 2.55 7.34
CA GLU A 173 3.04 2.77 6.17
C GLU A 173 3.90 1.55 5.93
N PHE A 174 3.54 0.79 4.91
CA PHE A 174 4.21 -0.45 4.53
C PHE A 174 5.23 -0.17 3.42
N GLU A 175 6.45 -0.64 3.61
CA GLU A 175 7.53 -0.61 2.62
C GLU A 175 7.65 -1.99 1.97
N GLY A 176 7.62 -2.05 0.64
CA GLY A 176 7.79 -3.29 -0.12
C GLY A 176 9.25 -3.61 -0.33
N HIS A 177 9.63 -4.88 -0.15
CA HIS A 177 11.02 -5.32 -0.20
C HIS A 177 11.25 -6.36 -1.30
N PHE A 178 12.43 -6.35 -1.89
CA PHE A 178 12.86 -7.39 -2.82
C PHE A 178 12.96 -8.74 -2.10
N LYS A 179 12.58 -9.82 -2.77
CA LYS A 179 12.81 -11.17 -2.26
C LYS A 179 14.24 -11.60 -2.58
N PRO A 180 14.91 -12.33 -1.67
CA PRO A 180 16.25 -12.86 -1.94
C PRO A 180 16.33 -13.72 -3.21
N GLU A 181 15.24 -14.40 -3.58
CA GLU A 181 15.20 -15.25 -4.78
C GLU A 181 14.91 -14.48 -6.08
N GLU A 182 14.43 -13.24 -6.00
CA GLU A 182 13.92 -12.44 -7.13
C GLU A 182 14.37 -10.97 -7.02
N LEU A 183 15.69 -10.75 -7.02
CA LEU A 183 16.29 -9.42 -6.86
C LEU A 183 16.11 -8.48 -8.08
N ASP A 184 15.67 -9.02 -9.21
CA ASP A 184 15.39 -8.28 -10.44
C ASP A 184 13.92 -7.86 -10.57
N LYS A 185 13.05 -8.29 -9.64
CA LYS A 185 11.62 -7.95 -9.63
C LYS A 185 11.34 -6.86 -8.62
N VAL A 186 10.87 -5.73 -9.12
CA VAL A 186 10.41 -4.62 -8.29
C VAL A 186 9.20 -5.09 -7.46
N PRO A 187 9.13 -4.78 -6.14
CA PRO A 187 8.15 -5.39 -5.25
C PRO A 187 6.76 -4.73 -5.31
N PHE A 188 6.24 -4.47 -6.52
CA PHE A 188 4.84 -4.08 -6.73
C PHE A 188 4.28 -4.54 -8.07
N GLU A 189 2.95 -4.70 -8.13
CA GLU A 189 2.19 -4.92 -9.36
C GLU A 189 0.90 -4.09 -9.34
N ILE A 190 0.49 -3.60 -10.51
CA ILE A 190 -0.79 -2.89 -10.70
C ILE A 190 -1.63 -3.68 -11.71
N PHE A 191 -2.75 -4.20 -11.25
CA PHE A 191 -3.73 -4.88 -12.09
C PHE A 191 -4.78 -3.87 -12.51
N TYR A 192 -4.71 -3.50 -13.79
CA TYR A 192 -5.68 -2.62 -14.41
C TYR A 192 -6.64 -3.45 -15.26
N PRO A 193 -7.96 -3.25 -15.15
CA PRO A 193 -8.92 -4.01 -15.92
C PRO A 193 -8.73 -3.76 -17.42
N LYS A 194 -8.62 -4.83 -18.20
CA LYS A 194 -8.68 -4.73 -19.66
C LYS A 194 -10.07 -4.17 -19.99
N ALA A 195 -10.12 -3.02 -20.65
CA ALA A 195 -11.37 -2.30 -20.91
C ALA A 195 -12.49 -3.26 -21.39
N SER A 196 -13.67 -3.13 -20.79
CA SER A 196 -14.92 -3.60 -21.40
C SER A 196 -15.42 -2.57 -22.41
#